data_AF-E6WLN9-F1
#
_entry.id   AF-E6WLN9-F1
#
_cell.length_a   1.000
_cell.length_b   1.000
_cell.length_c   1.000
_cell.angle_alpha   90.00
_cell.angle_beta   90.00
_cell.angle_gamma   90.00
#
_symmetry.space_group_name_H-M   'P 1'
#
loop_
_entity.id
_entity.type
_entity.pdbx_description
1 polymer ?
#
loop_
_entity_poly.entity_id
_entity_poly.type
_entity_poly.pdbx_seq_one_letter_code
_entity_poly.pdbx_strand_id
1 'polypeptide(L)' 'MDGEFFGNLHPDVMHVLGTALMQLLVDEAELSREALVETIKVLYQDGDADLAVELAVDVLKFPRG' A
#
# COMPACT_ATOMS: atom_id res chain seq x y z
N MET A 1 -3.99 -18.71 4.63
CA MET A 1 -5.41 -18.31 4.57
C MET A 1 -5.35 -16.81 4.73
N ASP A 2 -5.03 -16.12 3.63
CA ASP A 2 -4.53 -14.74 3.71
C ASP A 2 -5.66 -13.74 3.39
N GLY A 3 -6.80 -14.26 2.92
CA GLY A 3 -7.98 -13.47 2.56
C GLY A 3 -8.73 -12.85 3.74
N GLU A 4 -8.66 -13.44 4.95
CA GLU A 4 -9.28 -12.85 6.15
C GLU A 4 -8.57 -11.57 6.62
N PHE A 5 -7.26 -11.46 6.38
CA PHE A 5 -6.51 -10.24 6.73
C PHE A 5 -6.94 -9.06 5.86
N PHE A 6 -7.01 -9.26 4.54
CA PHE A 6 -7.48 -8.24 3.60
C PHE A 6 -8.98 -7.93 3.80
N GLY A 7 -9.79 -8.91 4.20
CA GLY A 7 -11.21 -8.71 4.51
C GLY A 7 -11.47 -7.81 5.73
N ASN A 8 -10.48 -7.64 6.61
CA ASN A 8 -10.56 -6.81 7.81
C ASN A 8 -9.79 -5.47 7.69
N LEU A 9 -9.08 -5.25 6.58
CA LEU A 9 -8.37 -4.00 6.33
C LEU A 9 -9.38 -2.90 5.96
N HIS A 10 -9.17 -1.69 6.50
CA HIS A 10 -10.04 -0.55 6.19
C HIS A 10 -10.04 -0.29 4.67
N PRO A 11 -11.20 -0.01 4.04
CA PRO A 11 -11.31 0.18 2.60
C PRO A 11 -10.29 1.17 2.03
N ASP A 12 -9.98 2.24 2.76
CA ASP A 12 -9.02 3.26 2.32
C ASP A 12 -7.59 2.72 2.28
N VAL A 13 -7.20 1.86 3.22
CA VAL A 13 -5.86 1.23 3.20
C VAL A 13 -5.74 0.26 2.02
N MET A 14 -6.81 -0.49 1.73
CA MET A 14 -6.88 -1.33 0.53
C MET A 14 -6.78 -0.51 -0.75
N HIS A 15 -7.41 0.66 -0.78
CA HIS A 15 -7.35 1.56 -1.93
C HIS A 15 -5.94 2.09 -2.17
N VAL A 16 -5.22 2.51 -1.12
CA VAL A 16 -3.83 2.96 -1.20
C VAL A 16 -2.91 1.85 -1.73
N LEU A 17 -3.01 0.64 -1.15
CA LEU A 17 -2.21 -0.52 -1.56
C LEU A 17 -2.51 -0.93 -3.01
N GLY A 18 -3.80 -0.99 -3.37
CA GLY A 18 -4.24 -1.35 -4.72
C GLY A 18 -3.78 -0.33 -5.76
N THR A 19 -3.83 0.96 -5.45
CA THR A 19 -3.38 2.01 -6.38
C THR A 19 -1.88 1.92 -6.62
N ALA A 20 -1.08 1.76 -5.57
CA ALA A 20 0.37 1.59 -5.72
C ALA A 20 0.75 0.32 -6.49
N LEU A 21 0.05 -0.79 -6.25
CA LEU A 21 0.23 -2.02 -7.01
C LEU A 21 -0.08 -1.82 -8.50
N MET A 22 -1.21 -1.18 -8.81
CA MET A 22 -1.59 -0.91 -10.19
C MET A 22 -0.58 0.00 -10.89
N GLN A 23 -0.01 0.98 -10.19
CA GLN A 23 1.02 1.86 -10.74
C GLN A 23 2.27 1.07 -11.12
N LEU A 24 2.78 0.21 -10.23
CA LEU A 24 3.95 -0.63 -10.51
C LEU A 24 3.71 -1.60 -11.68
N LEU A 25 2.49 -2.15 -11.79
CA LEU A 25 2.11 -3.02 -12.90
C LEU A 25 2.07 -2.27 -14.23
N VAL A 26 1.52 -1.05 -14.25
CA VAL A 26 1.47 -0.19 -15.45
C VAL A 26 2.87 0.21 -15.89
N ASP A 27 3.76 0.47 -14.93
CA ASP A 27 5.14 0.86 -15.19
C ASP A 27 6.07 -0.33 -15.50
N GLU A 28 5.54 -1.56 -15.51
CA GLU A 28 6.30 -2.81 -15.63
C GLU A 28 7.49 -2.89 -14.66
N ALA A 29 7.32 -2.27 -13.49
CA ALA A 29 8.34 -2.17 -12.45
C ALA A 29 8.38 -3.44 -11.59
N GLU A 30 9.50 -3.62 -10.87
CA GLU A 30 9.65 -4.75 -9.94
C GLU A 30 8.61 -4.67 -8.81
N LEU A 31 7.86 -5.76 -8.62
CA LEU A 31 6.89 -5.88 -7.53
C LEU A 31 7.60 -6.34 -6.26
N SER A 32 8.00 -5.37 -5.44
CA SER A 32 8.56 -5.61 -4.10
C SER A 32 7.83 -4.78 -3.04
N ARG A 33 8.03 -5.14 -1.76
CA ARG A 33 7.49 -4.36 -0.65
C ARG A 33 8.08 -2.96 -0.64
N GLU A 34 9.37 -2.87 -0.91
CA GLU A 34 10.13 -1.63 -0.98
C GLU A 34 9.58 -0.73 -2.09
N ALA A 35 9.36 -1.28 -3.29
CA ALA A 35 8.79 -0.55 -4.42
C ALA A 35 7.36 -0.07 -4.13
N LEU A 36 6.53 -0.88 -3.45
CA LEU A 36 5.19 -0.47 -3.03
C LEU A 36 5.22 0.69 -2.03
N VAL A 37 6.10 0.62 -1.03
CA VAL A 37 6.27 1.69 -0.03
C VAL A 37 6.73 2.99 -0.68
N GLU A 38 7.68 2.94 -1.59
CA GLU A 38 8.17 4.12 -2.31
C GLU A 38 7.07 4.71 -3.21
N THR A 39 6.35 3.87 -3.94
CA THR A 39 5.25 4.29 -4.82
C THR A 39 4.14 4.97 -4.01
N ILE A 40 3.74 4.41 -2.86
CA ILE A 40 2.76 5.03 -1.96
C ILE A 40 3.24 6.42 -1.53
N LYS A 41 4.49 6.55 -1.09
CA LYS A 41 5.02 7.86 -0.67
C LYS A 41 5.00 8.89 -1.79
N VAL A 42 5.32 8.49 -3.02
CA VAL A 42 5.30 9.38 -4.20
C VAL A 42 3.87 9.75 -4.59
N LEU A 43 2.93 8.81 -4.56
CA LEU A 43 1.53 9.07 -4.94
C LEU A 43 0.81 10.02 -3.97
N TYR A 44 1.16 9.99 -2.69
CA TYR A 44 0.46 10.72 -1.62
C TYR A 44 1.31 11.82 -0.95
N GLN A 45 2.40 12.27 -1.59
CA GLN A 45 3.34 13.27 -1.05
C GLN A 45 2.74 14.67 -0.80
N ASP A 46 1.66 15.04 -1.52
CA ASP A 46 1.08 16.40 -1.49
C ASP A 46 -0.24 16.52 -0.70
N GLY A 47 -0.69 15.44 -0.06
CA GLY A 47 -1.85 15.46 0.84
C GLY A 47 -1.41 15.40 2.30
N ASP A 48 -2.19 15.97 3.23
CA ASP A 48 -2.10 15.62 4.65
C ASP A 48 -1.97 14.10 4.73
N ALA A 49 -0.91 13.61 5.39
CA ALA A 49 -0.60 12.19 5.48
C ALA A 49 -1.80 11.48 6.10
N ASP A 50 -2.68 10.95 5.24
CA ASP A 50 -3.91 10.32 5.67
C ASP A 50 -3.52 9.08 6.48
N LEU A 51 -4.23 8.84 7.58
CA LEU A 51 -4.06 7.65 8.41
C LEU A 51 -4.06 6.37 7.57
N ALA A 52 -4.82 6.34 6.46
CA ALA A 52 -4.82 5.23 5.51
C ALA A 52 -3.46 5.00 4.82
N VAL A 53 -2.75 6.08 4.46
CA VAL A 53 -1.42 6.04 3.82
C VAL A 53 -0.38 5.55 4.82
N GLU A 54 -0.41 6.07 6.04
CA GLU A 54 0.50 5.63 7.11
C GLU A 54 0.30 4.14 7.42
N LEU A 55 -0.95 3.71 7.60
CA LEU A 55 -1.27 2.30 7.86
C LEU A 55 -0.90 1.39 6.70
N ALA A 56 -1.07 1.81 5.45
CA ALA A 56 -0.64 1.03 4.29
C ALA A 56 0.87 0.78 4.30
N VAL A 57 1.66 1.82 4.61
CA VAL A 57 3.11 1.71 4.74
C VAL A 57 3.49 0.79 5.90
N ASP A 58 2.82 0.91 7.05
CA ASP A 58 3.08 0.09 8.23
C ASP A 58 2.77 -1.38 8.00
N VAL A 59 1.67 -1.71 7.30
CA VAL A 59 1.34 -3.09 6.93
C VAL A 59 2.43 -3.73 6.07
N LEU A 60 3.01 -2.97 5.14
CA LEU A 60 4.08 -3.45 4.26
C LEU A 60 5.41 -3.63 5.01
N LYS A 61 5.73 -2.75 5.96
CA LYS A 61 6.96 -2.79 6.74
C LYS A 61 6.94 -3.80 7.89
N PHE A 62 5.78 -3.97 8.51
CA PHE A 62 5.58 -4.82 9.68
C PHE A 62 4.45 -5.81 9.43
N PRO A 63 4.66 -6.77 8.49
CA PRO A 63 3.68 -7.82 8.26
C PRO A 63 3.46 -8.57 9.57
N ARG A 64 2.23 -8.56 10.09
CA ARG A 64 1.85 -9.43 11.20
C ARG A 64 1.79 -10.85 10.66
N GLY A 65 2.67 -11.71 11.16
CA GLY A 65 2.74 -13.13 10.82
C GLY A 65 1.59 -13.94 11.39
#